data_AF-A0A535WD68-F1
#
_entry.id   AF-A0A535WD68-F1
#
_cell.length_a   1.000
_cell.length_b   1.000
_cell.length_c   1.000
_cell.angle_alpha   90.00
_cell.angle_beta   90.00
_cell.angle_gamma   90.00
#
_symmetry.space_group_name_H-M   'P 1'
#
loop_
_entity.id
_entity.type
_entity.pdbx_description
1 polymer ?
#
loop_
_entity_poly.entity_id
_entity_poly.type
_entity_poly.pdbx_seq_one_letter_code
_entity_poly.pdbx_strand_id
1 'polypeptide(L)'
;MGLLLLLMAACGYVPGSLPGQPLNQVELKYRIIAAEGTPFACGPPVAREPQVEADQAFPTIQADQATYQAILAHAHPAGDPSQPGFRLAVYREWQKLQAVRLTLSGDAYQFSLQVAPSGRQATLVTGNIDSTGNITNVKKQPSVIMCPICLPAAAAIATPAGPVAVSRLQLGELVWTLGSDGARVAAPVLRLGSVPMPFGHDAVRLDLADGRSISGSAAHPTADGRRLGELGVGSSLDGSAVIAATQIHLDDGGTYDLLPAGPTGDYWADGVLLGSTMQGS
;
A
#
# COMPACT_ATOMS: atom_id res chain seq x y z
N MET A 1 58.77 -18.69 25.96
CA MET A 1 57.52 -17.89 26.06
C MET A 1 57.07 -17.59 24.64
N GLY A 2 56.06 -18.29 24.15
CA GLY A 2 55.59 -18.15 22.77
C GLY A 2 54.23 -18.82 22.65
N LEU A 3 53.18 -18.07 22.98
CA LEU A 3 51.79 -18.50 23.01
C LEU A 3 51.24 -18.44 21.58
N LEU A 4 50.98 -19.59 20.96
CA LEU A 4 50.30 -19.68 19.66
C LEU A 4 48.78 -19.59 19.92
N LEU A 5 48.16 -18.46 19.58
CA LEU A 5 46.70 -18.32 19.55
C LEU A 5 46.14 -18.97 18.29
N LEU A 6 45.37 -20.06 18.44
CA LEU A 6 44.48 -20.56 17.41
C LEU A 6 43.22 -19.67 17.34
N LEU A 7 43.05 -18.95 16.23
CA LEU A 7 41.80 -18.32 15.86
C LEU A 7 40.88 -19.36 15.21
N MET A 8 39.88 -19.82 15.95
CA MET A 8 38.76 -20.59 15.39
C MET A 8 37.84 -19.62 14.62
N ALA A 9 37.85 -19.71 13.29
CA ALA A 9 36.85 -19.08 12.45
C ALA A 9 35.53 -19.86 12.59
N ALA A 10 34.59 -19.32 13.38
CA ALA A 10 33.23 -19.81 13.41
C ALA A 10 32.51 -19.33 12.14
N CYS A 11 32.41 -20.20 11.13
CA CYS A 11 31.45 -20.01 10.06
C CYS A 11 30.04 -20.03 10.66
N GLY A 12 29.34 -18.90 10.60
CA GLY A 12 27.93 -18.80 10.98
C GLY A 12 27.08 -19.65 10.03
N TYR A 13 26.79 -20.87 10.45
CA TYR A 13 25.78 -21.72 9.83
C TYR A 13 24.41 -21.22 10.28
N VAL A 14 23.62 -20.68 9.36
CA VAL A 14 22.20 -20.43 9.61
C VAL A 14 21.50 -21.77 9.37
N PRO A 15 20.89 -22.40 10.38
CA PRO A 15 20.20 -23.65 10.16
C PRO A 15 18.94 -23.34 9.34
N GLY A 16 18.90 -23.85 8.11
CA GLY A 16 17.63 -24.16 7.46
C GLY A 16 16.90 -25.20 8.31
N SER A 17 15.58 -25.09 8.42
CA SER A 17 14.75 -26.03 9.18
C SER A 17 15.05 -27.46 8.72
N LEU A 18 15.52 -28.30 9.65
CA LEU A 18 15.80 -29.72 9.38
C LEU A 18 14.48 -30.43 9.01
N PRO A 19 14.50 -31.42 8.10
CA PRO A 19 13.33 -32.23 7.80
C PRO A 19 12.75 -32.84 9.09
N GLY A 20 11.52 -32.45 9.45
CA GLY A 20 10.83 -32.95 10.64
C GLY A 20 10.82 -32.01 11.87
N GLN A 21 11.43 -30.81 11.79
CA GLN A 21 11.19 -29.78 12.81
C GLN A 21 9.89 -29.00 12.52
N PRO A 22 9.10 -28.66 13.55
CA PRO A 22 7.92 -27.83 13.39
C PRO A 22 8.33 -26.43 12.92
N LEU A 23 7.64 -25.93 11.90
CA LEU A 23 7.80 -24.60 11.34
C LEU A 23 7.34 -23.56 12.37
N ASN A 24 8.08 -22.46 12.46
CA ASN A 24 7.67 -21.31 13.25
C ASN A 24 6.51 -20.54 12.57
N GLN A 25 5.83 -19.67 13.29
CA GLN A 25 4.66 -18.94 12.75
C GLN A 25 4.98 -18.14 11.48
N VAL A 26 6.20 -17.63 11.31
CA VAL A 26 6.59 -16.83 10.15
C VAL A 26 6.77 -17.73 8.92
N GLU A 27 7.41 -18.90 9.10
CA GLU A 27 7.50 -19.92 8.06
C GLU A 27 6.12 -20.45 7.66
N LEU A 28 5.21 -20.64 8.62
CA LEU A 28 3.82 -21.02 8.35
C LEU A 28 3.08 -19.96 7.53
N LYS A 29 3.25 -18.67 7.86
CA LYS A 29 2.71 -17.56 7.06
C LYS A 29 3.25 -17.59 5.64
N TYR A 30 4.54 -17.83 5.44
CA TYR A 30 5.12 -17.98 4.10
C TYR A 30 4.55 -19.15 3.32
N ARG A 31 4.31 -20.30 3.96
CA ARG A 31 3.64 -21.44 3.35
C ARG A 31 2.22 -21.08 2.87
N ILE A 32 1.46 -20.36 3.68
CA ILE A 32 0.12 -19.89 3.31
C ILE A 32 0.18 -18.95 2.11
N ILE A 33 1.08 -17.97 2.12
CA ILE A 33 1.24 -17.01 1.03
C ILE A 33 1.60 -17.72 -0.28
N ALA A 34 2.53 -18.68 -0.23
CA ALA A 34 2.93 -19.45 -1.40
C ALA A 34 1.80 -20.33 -1.95
N ALA A 35 0.92 -20.85 -1.09
CA ALA A 35 -0.19 -21.73 -1.48
C ALA A 35 -1.44 -20.96 -1.95
N GLU A 36 -1.79 -19.88 -1.28
CA GLU A 36 -3.08 -19.19 -1.45
C GLU A 36 -2.97 -17.84 -2.17
N GLY A 37 -1.77 -17.29 -2.29
CA GLY A 37 -1.48 -16.03 -2.98
C GLY A 37 -1.01 -14.91 -2.06
N THR A 38 -0.51 -13.83 -2.67
CA THR A 38 -0.03 -12.65 -1.96
C THR A 38 -1.19 -11.97 -1.22
N PRO A 39 -1.07 -11.76 0.10
CA PRO A 39 -2.11 -11.12 0.87
C PRO A 39 -2.19 -9.64 0.49
N PHE A 40 -3.41 -9.15 0.39
CA PHE A 40 -3.70 -7.74 0.18
C PHE A 40 -4.34 -7.16 1.43
N ALA A 41 -3.79 -6.06 1.93
CA ALA A 41 -4.34 -5.31 3.04
C ALA A 41 -4.10 -3.82 2.80
N CYS A 42 -5.10 -3.00 3.12
CA CYS A 42 -4.92 -1.56 3.13
C CYS A 42 -4.12 -1.16 4.38
N GLY A 43 -3.14 -0.28 4.26
CA GLY A 43 -2.49 0.35 5.41
C GLY A 43 -3.46 1.24 6.23
N PRO A 44 -3.08 1.65 7.45
CA PRO A 44 -3.86 2.59 8.26
C PRO A 44 -4.00 3.96 7.54
N PRO A 45 -5.14 4.68 7.68
CA PRO A 45 -5.44 5.90 6.93
C PRO A 45 -4.77 7.14 7.57
N VAL A 46 -3.44 7.19 7.58
CA VAL A 46 -2.66 8.32 8.13
C VAL A 46 -1.47 8.64 7.22
N ALA A 47 -1.25 9.93 6.95
CA ALA A 47 -0.10 10.44 6.19
C ALA A 47 1.24 10.05 6.84
N ARG A 48 2.02 9.19 6.18
CA ARG A 48 3.37 8.81 6.62
C ARG A 48 4.28 8.49 5.44
N GLU A 49 5.49 9.04 5.46
CA GLU A 49 6.55 8.73 4.50
C GLU A 49 6.98 7.26 4.65
N PRO A 50 6.88 6.39 3.61
CA PRO A 50 7.16 4.97 3.74
C PRO A 50 8.56 4.66 4.25
N GLN A 51 9.55 5.47 3.85
CA GLN A 51 10.92 5.33 4.33
C GLN A 51 11.02 5.67 5.83
N VAL A 52 10.29 6.68 6.29
CA VAL A 52 10.28 7.07 7.72
C VAL A 52 9.64 5.97 8.56
N GLU A 53 8.54 5.38 8.10
CA GLU A 53 7.92 4.24 8.80
C GLU A 53 8.83 3.02 8.83
N ALA A 54 9.47 2.71 7.70
CA ALA A 54 10.44 1.64 7.63
C ALA A 54 11.57 1.87 8.63
N ASP A 55 12.14 3.07 8.66
CA ASP A 55 13.22 3.44 9.58
C ASP A 55 12.78 3.37 11.05
N GLN A 56 11.55 3.78 11.37
CA GLN A 56 10.97 3.71 12.72
C GLN A 56 10.65 2.28 13.17
N ALA A 57 10.12 1.46 12.26
CA ALA A 57 9.72 0.09 12.56
C ALA A 57 10.91 -0.89 12.55
N PHE A 58 11.96 -0.59 11.79
CA PHE A 58 13.09 -1.49 11.55
C PHE A 58 13.75 -2.00 12.84
N PRO A 59 14.02 -1.19 13.89
CA PRO A 59 14.56 -1.70 15.15
C PRO A 59 13.66 -2.75 15.82
N THR A 60 12.35 -2.55 15.77
CA THR A 60 11.36 -3.52 16.31
C THR A 60 11.33 -4.79 15.48
N ILE A 61 11.39 -4.67 14.14
CA ILE A 61 11.46 -5.84 13.25
C ILE A 61 12.74 -6.63 13.51
N GLN A 62 13.88 -5.93 13.63
CA GLN A 62 15.18 -6.56 13.88
C GLN A 62 15.27 -7.22 15.27
N ALA A 63 14.59 -6.67 16.27
CA ALA A 63 14.51 -7.27 17.60
C ALA A 63 13.73 -8.60 17.62
N ASP A 64 12.74 -8.76 16.74
CA ASP A 64 12.11 -10.06 16.47
C ASP A 64 13.01 -10.89 15.53
N GLN A 65 14.00 -11.54 16.12
CA GLN A 65 15.01 -12.30 15.38
C GLN A 65 14.41 -13.40 14.49
N ALA A 66 13.31 -14.02 14.91
CA ALA A 66 12.65 -15.07 14.13
C ALA A 66 12.03 -14.51 12.85
N THR A 67 11.28 -13.41 12.99
CA THR A 67 10.69 -12.71 11.84
C THR A 67 11.76 -12.11 10.93
N TYR A 68 12.76 -11.45 11.49
CA TYR A 68 13.82 -10.81 10.71
C TYR A 68 14.62 -11.83 9.89
N GLN A 69 15.07 -12.93 10.49
CA GLN A 69 15.83 -13.96 9.76
C GLN A 69 14.98 -14.65 8.68
N ALA A 70 13.71 -14.92 8.95
CA ALA A 70 12.80 -15.50 7.96
C ALA A 70 12.59 -14.54 6.76
N ILE A 71 12.47 -13.23 6.99
CA ILE A 71 12.39 -12.23 5.92
C ILE A 71 13.67 -12.23 5.08
N LEU A 72 14.85 -12.22 5.71
CA LEU A 72 16.13 -12.22 4.98
C LEU A 72 16.31 -13.50 4.13
N ALA A 73 15.90 -14.65 4.69
CA ALA A 73 15.99 -15.94 4.01
C ALA A 73 14.98 -16.09 2.86
N HIS A 74 13.82 -15.43 2.94
CA HIS A 74 12.78 -15.54 1.91
C HIS A 74 12.87 -14.45 0.84
N ALA A 75 13.04 -13.19 1.24
CA ALA A 75 12.92 -12.03 0.33
C ALA A 75 14.26 -11.56 -0.24
N HIS A 76 15.39 -11.97 0.34
CA HIS A 76 16.74 -11.60 -0.10
C HIS A 76 16.91 -10.10 -0.43
N PRO A 77 16.55 -9.18 0.50
CA PRO A 77 16.63 -7.75 0.24
C PRO A 77 18.07 -7.33 -0.12
N ALA A 78 18.21 -6.49 -1.15
CA ALA A 78 19.51 -6.00 -1.60
C ALA A 78 20.11 -4.99 -0.61
N GLY A 79 21.43 -5.06 -0.43
CA GLY A 79 22.18 -4.14 0.44
C GLY A 79 22.26 -4.63 1.89
N ASP A 80 22.33 -3.70 2.83
CA ASP A 80 22.52 -3.97 4.25
C ASP A 80 21.69 -3.01 5.14
N PRO A 81 21.53 -3.29 6.46
CA PRO A 81 20.70 -2.48 7.37
C PRO A 81 21.01 -0.97 7.42
N SER A 82 22.21 -0.53 7.05
CA SER A 82 22.55 0.90 7.00
C SER A 82 21.85 1.63 5.85
N GLN A 83 21.41 0.91 4.82
CA GLN A 83 20.86 1.48 3.60
C GLN A 83 19.32 1.66 3.72
N PRO A 84 18.78 2.84 3.34
CA PRO A 84 17.33 3.10 3.40
C PRO A 84 16.50 2.08 2.61
N GLY A 85 16.94 1.74 1.38
CA GLY A 85 16.24 0.78 0.52
C GLY A 85 16.15 -0.63 1.12
N PHE A 86 17.18 -1.08 1.83
CA PHE A 86 17.15 -2.36 2.53
C PHE A 86 16.10 -2.37 3.63
N ARG A 87 16.07 -1.32 4.47
CA ARG A 87 15.08 -1.21 5.57
C ARG A 87 13.66 -1.13 5.02
N LEU A 88 13.45 -0.42 3.92
CA LEU A 88 12.16 -0.34 3.24
C LEU A 88 11.73 -1.72 2.70
N ALA A 89 12.63 -2.48 2.07
CA ALA A 89 12.32 -3.82 1.57
C ALA A 89 11.94 -4.78 2.71
N VAL A 90 12.71 -4.77 3.82
CA VAL A 90 12.40 -5.57 5.02
C VAL A 90 11.05 -5.18 5.62
N TYR A 91 10.77 -3.87 5.72
CA TYR A 91 9.52 -3.35 6.25
C TYR A 91 8.30 -3.79 5.43
N ARG A 92 8.39 -3.71 4.09
CA ARG A 92 7.31 -4.16 3.19
C ARG A 92 7.00 -5.63 3.35
N GLU A 93 8.05 -6.45 3.46
CA GLU A 93 7.88 -7.89 3.65
C GLU A 93 7.30 -8.21 5.04
N TRP A 94 7.72 -7.48 6.08
CA TRP A 94 7.12 -7.58 7.40
C TRP A 94 5.62 -7.24 7.38
N GLN A 95 5.20 -6.18 6.68
CA GLN A 95 3.78 -5.86 6.49
C GLN A 95 3.01 -6.99 5.77
N LYS A 96 3.63 -7.64 4.77
CA LYS A 96 3.06 -8.81 4.08
C LYS A 96 2.68 -9.91 5.06
N LEU A 97 3.59 -10.20 5.99
CA LEU A 97 3.40 -11.22 7.02
C LEU A 97 2.34 -10.81 8.04
N GLN A 98 2.17 -9.52 8.34
CA GLN A 98 1.11 -9.05 9.24
C GLN A 98 -0.29 -9.19 8.63
N ALA A 99 -0.41 -9.17 7.30
CA ALA A 99 -1.70 -9.35 6.62
C ALA A 99 -2.23 -10.80 6.69
N VAL A 100 -1.40 -11.77 7.07
CA VAL A 100 -1.80 -13.15 7.34
C VAL A 100 -2.08 -13.31 8.84
N ARG A 101 -3.34 -13.57 9.20
CA ARG A 101 -3.73 -13.85 10.58
C ARG A 101 -3.59 -15.33 10.87
N LEU A 102 -2.96 -15.65 11.99
CA LEU A 102 -2.93 -16.99 12.57
C LEU A 102 -3.55 -16.93 13.96
N THR A 103 -4.51 -17.79 14.22
CA THR A 103 -5.13 -17.99 15.53
C THR A 103 -4.92 -19.42 15.95
N LEU A 104 -4.29 -19.65 17.10
CA LEU A 104 -4.07 -21.01 17.60
C LEU A 104 -5.44 -21.70 17.85
N SER A 105 -5.59 -22.93 17.36
CA SER A 105 -6.81 -23.74 17.45
C SER A 105 -6.43 -25.20 17.65
N GLY A 106 -6.26 -25.61 18.91
CA GLY A 106 -5.71 -26.92 19.27
C GLY A 106 -4.22 -27.00 18.91
N ASP A 107 -3.84 -28.06 18.20
CA ASP A 107 -2.44 -28.29 17.78
C ASP A 107 -2.08 -27.66 16.42
N ALA A 108 -3.01 -26.87 15.85
CA ALA A 108 -2.87 -26.20 14.56
C ALA A 108 -3.25 -24.72 14.67
N TYR A 109 -3.02 -23.96 13.60
CA TYR A 109 -3.50 -22.59 13.47
C TYR A 109 -4.66 -22.53 12.48
N GLN A 110 -5.73 -21.83 12.84
CA GLN A 110 -6.65 -21.31 11.85
C GLN A 110 -6.04 -20.07 11.21
N PHE A 111 -5.96 -20.04 9.89
CA PHE A 111 -5.44 -18.89 9.15
C PHE A 111 -6.55 -18.13 8.43
N SER A 112 -6.30 -16.84 8.22
CA SER A 112 -7.11 -15.98 7.38
C SER A 112 -6.25 -14.95 6.67
N LEU A 113 -6.49 -14.78 5.37
CA LEU A 113 -5.93 -13.71 4.55
C LEU A 113 -6.95 -13.25 3.51
N GLN A 114 -6.82 -12.01 3.04
CA GLN A 114 -7.52 -11.54 1.86
C GLN A 114 -6.55 -11.51 0.69
N VAL A 115 -6.98 -12.04 -0.46
CA VAL A 115 -6.19 -12.04 -1.70
C VAL A 115 -6.97 -11.24 -2.73
N ALA A 116 -6.35 -10.21 -3.28
CA ALA A 116 -6.96 -9.35 -4.30
C ALA A 116 -5.96 -9.19 -5.46
N PRO A 117 -6.12 -9.96 -6.55
CA PRO A 117 -5.23 -9.87 -7.70
C PRO A 117 -5.43 -8.56 -8.48
N SER A 118 -6.61 -7.93 -8.40
CA SER A 118 -6.93 -6.64 -9.01
C SER A 118 -8.22 -6.04 -8.47
N GLY A 119 -8.19 -4.76 -8.07
CA GLY A 119 -9.38 -3.98 -7.67
C GLY A 119 -10.03 -4.36 -6.32
N ARG A 120 -11.32 -3.98 -6.15
CA ARG A 120 -12.08 -4.15 -4.89
C ARG A 120 -12.57 -5.57 -4.63
N GLN A 121 -12.60 -6.41 -5.67
CA GLN A 121 -13.02 -7.80 -5.54
C GLN A 121 -11.86 -8.62 -4.99
N ALA A 122 -12.02 -9.06 -3.75
CA ALA A 122 -11.07 -9.91 -3.11
C ALA A 122 -11.68 -11.26 -2.77
N THR A 123 -10.82 -12.20 -2.46
CA THR A 123 -11.22 -13.47 -1.89
C THR A 123 -10.72 -13.52 -0.45
N LEU A 124 -11.64 -13.66 0.50
CA LEU A 124 -11.29 -14.07 1.85
C LEU A 124 -10.95 -15.56 1.79
N VAL A 125 -9.72 -15.89 2.12
CA VAL A 125 -9.24 -17.27 2.23
C VAL A 125 -9.08 -17.59 3.71
N THR A 126 -9.69 -18.69 4.13
CA THR A 126 -9.54 -19.23 5.49
C THR A 126 -9.24 -20.71 5.43
N GLY A 127 -8.49 -21.23 6.40
CA GLY A 127 -8.24 -22.67 6.52
C GLY A 127 -7.48 -22.98 7.80
N ASN A 128 -6.94 -24.18 7.87
CA ASN A 128 -6.08 -24.62 8.98
C ASN A 128 -4.68 -24.91 8.45
N ILE A 129 -3.66 -24.64 9.25
CA ILE A 129 -2.29 -25.04 8.98
C ILE A 129 -1.69 -25.70 10.23
N ASP A 130 -1.15 -26.90 10.08
CA ASP A 130 -0.46 -27.59 11.18
C ASP A 130 0.99 -27.11 11.35
N SER A 131 1.66 -27.58 12.39
CA SER A 131 3.05 -27.23 12.70
C SER A 131 4.06 -27.68 11.65
N THR A 132 3.69 -28.57 10.73
CA THR A 132 4.55 -29.00 9.60
C THR A 132 4.29 -28.21 8.31
N GLY A 133 3.26 -27.36 8.31
CA GLY A 133 2.86 -26.56 7.16
C GLY A 133 1.80 -27.21 6.27
N ASN A 134 1.14 -28.30 6.70
CA ASN A 134 0.06 -28.88 5.91
C ASN A 134 -1.20 -28.01 6.03
N ILE A 135 -1.69 -27.54 4.89
CA ILE A 135 -2.89 -26.70 4.78
C ILE A 135 -4.11 -27.60 4.54
N THR A 136 -5.16 -27.41 5.33
CA THR A 136 -6.42 -28.17 5.22
C THR A 136 -7.63 -27.27 5.39
N ASN A 137 -8.81 -27.78 5.03
CA ASN A 137 -10.11 -27.08 5.21
C ASN A 137 -10.16 -25.67 4.58
N VAL A 138 -9.49 -25.47 3.46
CA VAL A 138 -9.46 -24.18 2.76
C VAL A 138 -10.86 -23.82 2.25
N LYS A 139 -11.29 -22.61 2.59
CA LYS A 139 -12.53 -21.99 2.11
C LYS A 139 -12.17 -20.66 1.46
N LYS A 140 -12.77 -20.42 0.29
CA LYS A 140 -12.62 -19.19 -0.49
C LYS A 140 -13.99 -18.55 -0.61
N GLN A 141 -14.12 -17.32 -0.13
CA GLN A 141 -15.37 -16.56 -0.15
C GLN A 141 -15.14 -15.20 -0.80
N PRO A 142 -16.06 -14.73 -1.66
CA PRO A 142 -16.02 -13.36 -2.13
C PRO A 142 -15.98 -12.39 -0.95
N SER A 143 -15.09 -11.42 -1.01
CA SER A 143 -14.99 -10.32 -0.06
C SER A 143 -14.73 -9.01 -0.81
N VAL A 144 -15.01 -7.90 -0.15
CA VAL A 144 -14.74 -6.58 -0.72
C VAL A 144 -13.67 -5.91 0.12
N ILE A 145 -12.60 -5.48 -0.53
CA ILE A 145 -11.60 -4.67 0.14
C ILE A 145 -11.97 -3.20 -0.07
N MET A 146 -12.32 -2.57 1.04
CA MET A 146 -12.57 -1.13 1.10
C MET A 146 -11.23 -0.45 1.38
N CYS A 147 -10.37 -0.34 0.36
CA CYS A 147 -9.24 0.56 0.50
C CYS A 147 -9.70 2.01 0.41
N PRO A 148 -9.06 2.91 1.18
CA PRO A 148 -9.33 4.33 1.08
C PRO A 148 -9.18 4.82 -0.36
N ILE A 149 -10.05 5.75 -0.70
CA ILE A 149 -10.28 6.22 -2.05
C ILE A 149 -9.26 7.32 -2.35
N CYS A 150 -8.34 7.09 -3.28
CA CYS A 150 -7.12 7.89 -3.31
C CYS A 150 -6.45 7.96 -4.69
N LEU A 151 -5.53 8.92 -4.84
CA LEU A 151 -4.64 9.21 -5.96
C LEU A 151 -3.25 8.55 -5.81
N PRO A 152 -2.50 8.33 -6.90
CA PRO A 152 -1.10 7.90 -6.84
C PRO A 152 -0.21 8.96 -6.15
N ALA A 153 0.89 8.51 -5.53
CA ALA A 153 1.87 9.38 -4.86
C ALA A 153 2.39 10.55 -5.71
N ALA A 154 2.50 10.34 -7.03
CA ALA A 154 3.02 11.30 -7.98
C ALA A 154 1.97 12.28 -8.53
N ALA A 155 0.68 12.09 -8.22
CA ALA A 155 -0.39 12.97 -8.71
C ALA A 155 -0.06 14.43 -8.41
N ALA A 156 -0.07 15.27 -9.44
CA ALA A 156 0.38 16.65 -9.36
C ALA A 156 -0.79 17.54 -8.91
N ILE A 157 -0.83 17.87 -7.63
CA ILE A 157 -1.82 18.78 -7.05
C ILE A 157 -1.48 20.21 -7.46
N ALA A 158 -2.47 20.91 -8.02
CA ALA A 158 -2.24 22.26 -8.48
C ALA A 158 -2.16 23.23 -7.28
N THR A 159 -1.04 23.93 -7.15
CA THR A 159 -0.85 25.02 -6.17
C THR A 159 -0.62 26.36 -6.87
N PRO A 160 -0.74 27.50 -6.17
CA PRO A 160 -0.37 28.81 -6.72
C PRO A 160 1.11 28.92 -7.12
N ALA A 161 2.00 28.14 -6.50
CA ALA A 161 3.43 28.12 -6.81
C ALA A 161 3.80 27.12 -7.93
N GLY A 162 2.80 26.40 -8.47
CA GLY A 162 2.97 25.35 -9.46
C GLY A 162 2.52 23.97 -8.94
N PRO A 163 2.44 22.94 -9.79
CA PRO A 163 2.01 21.62 -9.36
C PRO A 163 3.00 20.97 -8.37
N VAL A 164 2.49 20.36 -7.30
CA VAL A 164 3.25 19.65 -6.28
C VAL A 164 2.73 18.22 -6.19
N ALA A 165 3.63 17.23 -6.12
CA ALA A 165 3.21 15.85 -5.93
C ALA A 165 2.45 15.69 -4.62
N VAL A 166 1.29 15.03 -4.64
CA VAL A 166 0.44 14.86 -3.45
C VAL A 166 1.19 14.24 -2.26
N SER A 167 2.16 13.36 -2.52
CA SER A 167 3.03 12.76 -1.50
C SER A 167 3.92 13.76 -0.76
N ARG A 168 4.18 14.94 -1.33
CA ARG A 168 5.04 15.99 -0.76
C ARG A 168 4.25 17.16 -0.17
N LEU A 169 2.93 17.15 -0.34
CA LEU A 169 2.07 18.23 0.11
C LEU A 169 2.00 18.26 1.64
N GLN A 170 1.92 19.44 2.23
CA GLN A 170 1.83 19.62 3.68
C GLN A 170 0.50 20.22 4.11
N LEU A 171 0.09 19.94 5.35
CA LEU A 171 -1.06 20.60 5.96
C LEU A 171 -0.83 22.12 6.01
N GLY A 172 -1.87 22.88 5.70
CA GLY A 172 -1.81 24.35 5.63
C GLY A 172 -1.21 24.91 4.33
N GLU A 173 -0.60 24.09 3.48
CA GLU A 173 -0.11 24.51 2.17
C GLU A 173 -1.29 24.95 1.28
N LEU A 174 -1.08 25.97 0.44
CA LEU A 174 -2.15 26.46 -0.43
C LEU A 174 -2.27 25.59 -1.69
N VAL A 175 -3.48 25.12 -1.96
CA VAL A 175 -3.84 24.46 -3.22
C VAL A 175 -4.94 25.24 -3.92
N TRP A 176 -5.10 25.00 -5.22
CA TRP A 176 -6.26 25.48 -5.94
C TRP A 176 -7.48 24.59 -5.64
N THR A 177 -8.58 25.24 -5.25
CA THR A 177 -9.90 24.64 -4.97
C THR A 177 -11.00 25.53 -5.56
N LEU A 178 -12.26 25.10 -5.49
CA LEU A 178 -13.40 25.90 -5.93
C LEU A 178 -13.88 26.82 -4.82
N GLY A 179 -14.13 28.08 -5.18
CA GLY A 179 -14.87 29.05 -4.39
C GLY A 179 -16.38 28.82 -4.48
N SER A 180 -17.15 29.54 -3.68
CA SER A 180 -18.62 29.41 -3.62
C SER A 180 -19.33 29.78 -4.93
N ASP A 181 -18.67 30.55 -5.78
CA ASP A 181 -19.12 30.97 -7.11
C ASP A 181 -18.58 30.06 -8.24
N GLY A 182 -17.88 28.98 -7.89
CA GLY A 182 -17.20 28.12 -8.85
C GLY A 182 -15.89 28.69 -9.39
N ALA A 183 -15.42 29.82 -8.89
CA ALA A 183 -14.12 30.35 -9.27
C ALA A 183 -12.99 29.51 -8.67
N ARG A 184 -11.85 29.46 -9.37
CA ARG A 184 -10.63 28.84 -8.84
C ARG A 184 -10.01 29.75 -7.79
N VAL A 185 -9.92 29.29 -6.54
CA VAL A 185 -9.37 30.05 -5.40
C VAL A 185 -8.25 29.27 -4.71
N ALA A 186 -7.31 29.98 -4.11
CA ALA A 186 -6.25 29.36 -3.31
C ALA A 186 -6.74 29.19 -1.87
N ALA A 187 -6.65 27.98 -1.33
CA ALA A 187 -7.06 27.68 0.04
C ALA A 187 -6.09 26.68 0.70
N PRO A 188 -5.91 26.75 2.03
CA PRO A 188 -5.04 25.83 2.73
C PRO A 188 -5.60 24.40 2.71
N VAL A 189 -4.71 23.42 2.68
CA VAL A 189 -5.03 22.01 2.89
C VAL A 189 -5.38 21.80 4.37
N LEU A 190 -6.63 21.41 4.63
CA LEU A 190 -7.13 21.12 5.98
C LEU A 190 -6.76 19.71 6.44
N ARG A 191 -6.78 18.75 5.51
CA ARG A 191 -6.42 17.36 5.80
C ARG A 191 -5.71 16.70 4.64
N LEU A 192 -4.83 15.78 5.00
CA LEU A 192 -4.14 14.87 4.11
C LEU A 192 -4.29 13.46 4.69
N GLY A 193 -4.58 12.51 3.81
CA GLY A 193 -4.66 11.10 4.15
C GLY A 193 -3.88 10.31 3.15
N SER A 194 -3.23 9.26 3.62
CA SER A 194 -2.57 8.31 2.75
C SER A 194 -2.72 6.89 3.24
N VAL A 195 -2.52 5.95 2.32
CA VAL A 195 -2.50 4.52 2.61
C VAL A 195 -1.27 3.92 1.94
N PRO A 196 -0.32 3.37 2.72
CA PRO A 196 0.75 2.57 2.15
C PRO A 196 0.20 1.39 1.34
N MET A 197 0.72 1.22 0.12
CA MET A 197 0.47 0.12 -0.80
C MET A 197 1.80 -0.56 -1.14
N PRO A 198 2.35 -1.37 -0.21
CA PRO A 198 3.68 -1.96 -0.37
C PRO A 198 3.79 -2.98 -1.50
N PHE A 199 2.66 -3.49 -2.01
CA PHE A 199 2.59 -4.43 -3.14
C PHE A 199 1.99 -3.80 -4.40
N GLY A 200 1.92 -2.47 -4.46
CA GLY A 200 1.19 -1.76 -5.50
C GLY A 200 -0.32 -1.89 -5.33
N HIS A 201 -1.05 -1.24 -6.22
CA HIS A 201 -2.50 -1.35 -6.31
C HIS A 201 -2.97 -0.99 -7.70
N ASP A 202 -4.14 -1.51 -8.06
CA ASP A 202 -4.75 -1.16 -9.33
C ASP A 202 -5.46 0.19 -9.26
N ALA A 203 -5.30 0.95 -10.33
CA ALA A 203 -5.95 2.23 -10.56
C ALA A 203 -6.58 2.25 -11.95
N VAL A 204 -7.42 3.25 -12.16
CA VAL A 204 -7.91 3.61 -13.50
C VAL A 204 -7.16 4.84 -13.95
N ARG A 205 -6.68 4.82 -15.20
CA ARG A 205 -6.18 5.99 -15.91
C ARG A 205 -7.19 6.41 -16.96
N LEU A 206 -7.56 7.68 -16.94
CA LEU A 206 -8.36 8.33 -17.97
C LEU A 206 -7.48 9.32 -18.74
N ASP A 207 -7.45 9.20 -20.06
CA ASP A 207 -6.85 10.20 -20.94
C ASP A 207 -7.96 11.04 -21.58
N LEU A 208 -7.80 12.36 -21.56
CA LEU A 208 -8.78 13.33 -22.03
C LEU A 208 -8.37 13.94 -23.37
N ALA A 209 -9.36 14.39 -24.15
CA ALA A 209 -9.18 14.91 -25.50
C ALA A 209 -8.30 16.17 -25.59
N ASP A 210 -8.17 16.91 -24.49
CA ASP A 210 -7.33 18.11 -24.36
C ASP A 210 -5.90 17.79 -23.88
N GLY A 211 -5.53 16.50 -23.83
CA GLY A 211 -4.18 16.03 -23.51
C GLY A 211 -3.91 15.86 -22.02
N ARG A 212 -4.88 16.15 -21.15
CA ARG A 212 -4.79 15.83 -19.72
C ARG A 212 -4.95 14.32 -19.48
N SER A 213 -4.30 13.82 -18.44
CA SER A 213 -4.46 12.44 -17.97
C SER A 213 -4.60 12.45 -16.46
N ILE A 214 -5.53 11.66 -15.94
CA ILE A 214 -5.68 11.48 -14.49
C ILE A 214 -5.70 10.00 -14.14
N SER A 215 -5.03 9.65 -13.04
CA SER A 215 -5.02 8.30 -12.51
C SER A 215 -5.45 8.28 -11.05
N GLY A 216 -6.18 7.24 -10.65
CA GLY A 216 -6.60 7.10 -9.27
C GLY A 216 -7.40 5.83 -9.03
N SER A 217 -7.74 5.60 -7.78
CA SER A 217 -8.64 4.51 -7.41
C SER A 217 -9.95 4.63 -8.19
N ALA A 218 -10.48 3.51 -8.70
CA ALA A 218 -11.72 3.50 -9.48
C ALA A 218 -12.92 4.16 -8.75
N ALA A 219 -12.89 4.19 -7.42
CA ALA A 219 -13.94 4.79 -6.61
C ALA A 219 -13.75 6.29 -6.32
N HIS A 220 -12.65 6.91 -6.78
CA HIS A 220 -12.35 8.32 -6.51
C HIS A 220 -13.39 9.23 -7.14
N PRO A 221 -14.02 10.11 -6.35
CA PRO A 221 -15.07 10.97 -6.86
C PRO A 221 -14.46 12.04 -7.75
N THR A 222 -15.14 12.28 -8.85
CA THR A 222 -14.99 13.50 -9.62
C THR A 222 -15.79 14.62 -8.95
N ALA A 223 -15.54 15.87 -9.28
CA ALA A 223 -16.25 16.99 -8.66
C ALA A 223 -17.76 17.01 -8.94
N ASP A 224 -18.25 16.26 -9.94
CA ASP A 224 -19.68 16.07 -10.19
C ASP A 224 -20.29 14.84 -9.48
N GLY A 225 -19.51 14.17 -8.63
CA GLY A 225 -19.95 13.08 -7.77
C GLY A 225 -19.91 11.69 -8.41
N ARG A 226 -19.64 11.58 -9.72
CA ARG A 226 -19.38 10.28 -10.37
C ARG A 226 -18.02 9.73 -9.96
N ARG A 227 -17.81 8.42 -10.10
CA ARG A 227 -16.50 7.80 -9.81
C ARG A 227 -15.65 7.68 -11.06
N LEU A 228 -14.33 7.83 -10.92
CA LEU A 228 -13.39 7.70 -12.04
C LEU A 228 -13.56 6.39 -12.83
N GLY A 229 -13.79 5.26 -12.15
CA GLY A 229 -13.97 3.96 -12.79
C GLY A 229 -15.32 3.75 -13.49
N GLU A 230 -16.26 4.69 -13.35
CA GLU A 230 -17.54 4.67 -14.06
C GLU A 230 -17.46 5.43 -15.40
N LEU A 231 -16.37 6.17 -15.63
CA LEU A 231 -16.18 6.97 -16.83
C LEU A 231 -15.54 6.15 -17.95
N GLY A 232 -16.31 5.94 -19.02
CA GLY A 232 -15.83 5.35 -20.26
C GLY A 232 -15.56 6.39 -21.34
N VAL A 233 -15.01 5.94 -22.47
CA VAL A 233 -14.78 6.76 -23.67
C VAL A 233 -16.06 7.51 -24.07
N GLY A 234 -15.94 8.80 -24.36
CA GLY A 234 -17.05 9.70 -24.69
C GLY A 234 -17.71 10.39 -23.49
N SER A 235 -17.41 9.96 -22.26
CA SER A 235 -17.85 10.68 -21.06
C SER A 235 -17.14 12.04 -20.97
N SER A 236 -17.84 13.10 -20.55
CA SER A 236 -17.20 14.38 -20.21
C SER A 236 -16.64 14.32 -18.79
N LEU A 237 -15.45 14.88 -18.56
CA LEU A 237 -14.81 15.07 -17.27
C LEU A 237 -14.10 16.44 -17.28
N ASP A 238 -14.47 17.31 -16.34
CA ASP A 238 -13.90 18.66 -16.20
C ASP A 238 -13.82 19.42 -17.54
N GLY A 239 -14.92 19.39 -18.30
CA GLY A 239 -15.08 20.06 -19.59
C GLY A 239 -14.44 19.37 -20.81
N SER A 240 -13.80 18.21 -20.64
CA SER A 240 -13.10 17.49 -21.73
C SER A 240 -13.62 16.05 -21.87
N ALA A 241 -13.61 15.52 -23.09
CA ALA A 241 -14.07 14.15 -23.35
C ALA A 241 -13.00 13.11 -23.01
N VAL A 242 -13.38 12.03 -22.33
CA VAL A 242 -12.53 10.85 -22.13
C VAL A 242 -12.32 10.15 -23.48
N ILE A 243 -11.07 10.00 -23.89
CA ILE A 243 -10.68 9.32 -25.14
C ILE A 243 -10.08 7.93 -24.90
N ALA A 244 -9.59 7.67 -23.68
CA ALA A 244 -9.17 6.34 -23.24
C ALA A 244 -9.46 6.14 -21.76
N ALA A 245 -9.84 4.91 -21.39
CA ALA A 245 -9.98 4.47 -20.01
C ALA A 245 -9.27 3.12 -19.88
N THR A 246 -8.23 3.07 -19.05
CA THR A 246 -7.38 1.88 -18.90
C THR A 246 -7.21 1.52 -17.43
N GLN A 247 -7.23 0.22 -17.15
CA GLN A 247 -6.79 -0.29 -15.85
C GLN A 247 -5.27 -0.37 -15.86
N ILE A 248 -4.65 0.23 -14.85
CA ILE A 248 -3.20 0.26 -14.68
C ILE A 248 -2.84 -0.33 -13.31
N HIS A 249 -1.68 -0.97 -13.24
CA HIS A 249 -1.06 -1.33 -11.98
C HIS A 249 -0.10 -0.21 -11.59
N LEU A 250 -0.31 0.37 -10.41
CA LEU A 250 0.64 1.30 -9.83
C LEU A 250 1.57 0.50 -8.94
N ASP A 251 2.83 0.49 -9.34
CA ASP A 251 3.91 -0.10 -8.54
C ASP A 251 3.96 0.58 -7.17
N ASP A 252 4.44 -0.19 -6.20
CA ASP A 252 4.75 0.19 -4.82
C ASP A 252 4.71 1.69 -4.46
N GLY A 253 3.99 2.04 -3.38
CA GLY A 253 3.92 3.44 -2.96
C GLY A 253 2.89 3.68 -1.88
N GLY A 254 2.31 4.87 -1.89
CA GLY A 254 1.12 5.20 -1.11
C GLY A 254 0.03 5.73 -2.02
N THR A 255 -1.21 5.56 -1.61
CA THR A 255 -2.32 6.32 -2.19
C THR A 255 -2.63 7.50 -1.31
N TYR A 256 -3.03 8.63 -1.89
CA TYR A 256 -3.23 9.88 -1.16
C TYR A 256 -4.57 10.52 -1.49
N ASP A 257 -5.11 11.27 -0.55
CA ASP A 257 -6.22 12.19 -0.80
C ASP A 257 -6.04 13.42 0.10
N LEU A 258 -6.71 14.52 -0.24
CA LEU A 258 -6.64 15.76 0.50
C LEU A 258 -8.01 16.41 0.62
N LEU A 259 -8.16 17.26 1.62
CA LEU A 259 -9.28 18.18 1.75
C LEU A 259 -8.76 19.62 1.84
N PRO A 260 -8.96 20.47 0.83
CA PRO A 260 -8.74 21.91 0.93
C PRO A 260 -9.85 22.59 1.73
N ALA A 261 -9.60 23.83 2.19
CA ALA A 261 -10.58 24.65 2.90
C ALA A 261 -11.66 25.28 2.00
N GLY A 262 -11.72 24.91 0.72
CA GLY A 262 -12.76 25.35 -0.19
C GLY A 262 -14.13 24.77 0.18
N PRO A 263 -15.24 25.48 -0.09
CA PRO A 263 -16.59 25.06 0.27
C PRO A 263 -17.02 23.70 -0.28
N THR A 264 -16.49 23.26 -1.42
CA THR A 264 -16.81 21.94 -1.99
C THR A 264 -15.84 20.84 -1.55
N GLY A 265 -14.63 21.21 -1.12
CA GLY A 265 -13.53 20.28 -0.89
C GLY A 265 -12.89 19.74 -2.19
N ASP A 266 -13.31 20.23 -3.36
CA ASP A 266 -12.72 19.81 -4.64
C ASP A 266 -11.33 20.40 -4.83
N TYR A 267 -10.50 19.71 -5.59
CA TYR A 267 -9.13 20.15 -5.89
C TYR A 267 -8.70 19.69 -7.27
N TRP A 268 -7.69 20.35 -7.83
CA TRP A 268 -7.11 19.94 -9.10
C TRP A 268 -5.93 19.00 -8.88
N ALA A 269 -6.00 17.81 -9.47
CA ALA A 269 -4.90 16.87 -9.60
C ALA A 269 -4.65 16.58 -11.09
N ASP A 270 -3.38 16.64 -11.51
CA ASP A 270 -2.96 16.46 -12.91
C ASP A 270 -3.76 17.34 -13.90
N GLY A 271 -4.18 18.52 -13.42
CA GLY A 271 -4.98 19.47 -14.19
C GLY A 271 -6.46 19.13 -14.33
N VAL A 272 -6.97 18.11 -13.64
CA VAL A 272 -8.39 17.70 -13.64
C VAL A 272 -9.00 17.97 -12.27
N LEU A 273 -10.19 18.58 -12.25
CA LEU A 273 -10.95 18.82 -11.02
C LEU A 273 -11.58 17.52 -10.48
N LEU A 274 -11.22 17.16 -9.25
CA LEU A 274 -11.69 15.99 -8.53
C LEU A 274 -12.32 16.35 -7.18
N GLY A 275 -13.15 15.45 -6.65
CA GLY A 275 -13.72 15.58 -5.32
C GLY A 275 -12.82 14.95 -4.25
N SER A 276 -12.86 15.52 -3.04
CA SER A 276 -12.28 14.87 -1.87
C SER A 276 -13.17 13.74 -1.37
N THR A 277 -12.56 12.70 -0.80
CA THR A 277 -13.30 11.63 -0.10
C THR A 277 -13.41 11.89 1.40
N MET A 278 -12.79 12.99 1.86
CA MET A 278 -12.77 13.38 3.26
C MET A 278 -13.82 14.46 3.53
N GLN A 279 -14.59 14.32 4.61
CA GLN A 279 -15.66 15.28 4.95
C GLN A 279 -15.20 16.37 5.92
N GLY A 280 -15.41 17.65 5.62
CA GLY A 280 -15.13 18.74 6.57
C GLY A 280 -15.74 18.47 7.95
N SER A 281 -14.99 18.74 9.01
CA SER A 281 -15.48 18.64 10.40
C SER A 281 -16.50 19.74 10.70
#